data_AF-A0A8T3MGK7-F1
#
_entry.id   AF-A0A8T3MGK7-F1
#
_cell.length_a   1.000
_cell.length_b   1.000
_cell.length_c   1.000
_cell.angle_alpha   90.00
_cell.angle_beta   90.00
_cell.angle_gamma   90.00
#
_symmetry.space_group_name_H-M   'P 1'
#
loop_
_entity.id
_entity.type
_entity.pdbx_description
1 polymer ?
#
loop_
_entity_poly.entity_id
_entity_poly.type
_entity_poly.pdbx_seq_one_letter_code
_entity_poly.pdbx_strand_id
1 'polypeptide(L)'
;MDDVRAGRALRALRLRREWTQAELGVRAAVSQSVVSLAERGHFGTLALRTVRGLFAAVDARYSGVVTWRGGALDRLLDARHAGLAEAVVAELIRLGWKPLVEVSFNHYGDRGAIDVLAVQPPSRCGLVVEVKSELTAIEETNRRLDVKVRLAPALIEERFAMRPTVVGRLLVLPRSTTSVRRVSGLGATFSAALPARTVEVRRWLQNPTGGLAGIAFVPFTNGRGSGRADRTR
;
A
#
# COMPACT_ATOMS: atom_id res chain seq x y z
N MET A 1 -1.65 -6.49 -21.41
CA MET A 1 -2.10 -7.74 -22.05
C MET A 1 -3.07 -7.32 -23.13
N ASP A 2 -2.89 -7.78 -24.36
CA ASP A 2 -3.81 -7.50 -25.47
C ASP A 2 -5.04 -8.43 -25.36
N ASP A 3 -6.23 -7.90 -25.65
CA ASP A 3 -7.52 -8.59 -25.54
C ASP A 3 -7.57 -9.87 -26.40
N VAL A 4 -6.90 -9.86 -27.56
CA VAL A 4 -6.78 -11.05 -28.42
C VAL A 4 -6.02 -12.18 -27.71
N ARG A 5 -4.94 -11.83 -27.00
CA ARG A 5 -4.14 -12.81 -26.26
C ARG A 5 -4.93 -13.37 -25.07
N ALA A 6 -5.69 -12.52 -24.38
CA ALA A 6 -6.60 -12.95 -23.33
C ALA A 6 -7.67 -13.92 -23.87
N GLY A 7 -8.22 -13.66 -25.05
CA GLY A 7 -9.27 -14.49 -25.65
C GLY A 7 -8.76 -15.88 -26.02
N ARG A 8 -7.55 -15.94 -26.61
CA ARG A 8 -6.85 -17.20 -26.90
C ARG A 8 -6.53 -17.98 -25.61
N ALA A 9 -6.13 -17.30 -24.54
CA ALA A 9 -5.87 -17.94 -23.25
C ALA A 9 -7.15 -18.55 -22.65
N LEU A 10 -8.26 -17.81 -22.68
CA LEU A 10 -9.56 -18.32 -22.22
C LEU A 10 -9.99 -19.56 -23.02
N ARG A 11 -9.85 -19.52 -24.35
CA ARG A 11 -10.14 -20.66 -25.23
C ARG A 11 -9.27 -21.87 -24.92
N ALA A 12 -7.97 -21.68 -24.73
CA ALA A 12 -7.05 -22.76 -24.41
C ALA A 12 -7.39 -23.42 -23.05
N LEU A 13 -7.72 -22.61 -22.04
CA LEU A 13 -8.12 -23.10 -20.72
C LEU A 13 -9.46 -23.85 -20.77
N ARG A 14 -10.43 -23.35 -21.54
CA ARG A 14 -11.70 -24.06 -21.76
C ARG A 14 -11.49 -25.41 -22.45
N LEU A 15 -10.70 -25.44 -23.52
CA LEU A 15 -10.43 -26.68 -24.26
C LEU A 15 -9.65 -27.70 -23.42
N ARG A 16 -8.74 -27.25 -22.55
CA ARG A 16 -8.06 -28.13 -21.58
C ARG A 16 -9.02 -28.80 -20.58
N ARG A 17 -10.17 -28.19 -20.33
CA ARG A 17 -11.25 -28.76 -19.51
C ARG A 17 -12.25 -29.58 -20.32
N GLU A 18 -12.03 -29.71 -21.63
CA GLU A 18 -12.93 -30.40 -22.58
C GLU A 18 -14.34 -29.81 -22.64
N TRP A 19 -14.50 -28.54 -22.26
CA TRP A 19 -15.82 -27.87 -22.27
C TRP A 19 -16.12 -27.22 -23.60
N THR A 20 -17.38 -27.30 -24.01
CA THR A 20 -17.97 -26.46 -25.05
C THR A 20 -18.11 -25.00 -24.58
N GLN A 21 -18.29 -24.07 -25.52
CA GLN A 21 -18.55 -22.67 -25.16
C GLN A 21 -19.87 -22.51 -24.40
N ALA A 22 -20.87 -23.34 -24.66
CA ALA A 22 -22.13 -23.34 -23.93
C ALA A 22 -21.93 -23.75 -22.46
N GLU A 23 -21.13 -24.78 -22.21
CA GLU A 23 -20.80 -25.24 -20.86
C GLU A 23 -20.01 -24.22 -20.03
N LEU A 24 -19.10 -23.46 -20.67
CA LEU A 24 -18.45 -22.33 -20.03
C LEU A 24 -19.44 -21.20 -19.75
N GLY A 25 -20.37 -20.94 -20.69
CA GLY A 25 -21.42 -19.95 -20.52
C GLY A 25 -22.28 -20.22 -19.28
N VAL A 26 -22.75 -21.47 -19.12
CA VAL A 26 -23.52 -21.91 -17.95
C VAL A 26 -22.74 -21.68 -16.66
N ARG A 27 -21.47 -22.09 -16.61
CA ARG A 27 -20.61 -21.94 -15.41
C ARG A 27 -20.27 -20.49 -15.06
N ALA A 28 -20.19 -19.62 -16.07
CA ALA A 28 -19.94 -18.19 -15.90
C ALA A 28 -21.22 -17.35 -15.85
N ALA A 29 -22.40 -17.97 -15.84
CA ALA A 29 -23.72 -17.32 -15.88
C ALA A 29 -23.88 -16.31 -17.02
N VAL A 30 -23.42 -16.68 -18.23
CA VAL A 30 -23.54 -15.88 -19.45
C VAL A 30 -23.94 -16.74 -20.66
N SER A 31 -24.41 -16.11 -21.73
CA SER A 31 -24.71 -16.83 -22.97
C SER A 31 -23.44 -17.36 -23.66
N GLN A 32 -23.62 -18.41 -24.47
CA GLN A 32 -22.55 -18.91 -25.35
C GLN A 32 -22.02 -17.82 -26.30
N SER A 33 -22.87 -16.89 -26.73
CA SER A 33 -22.46 -15.77 -27.59
C SER A 33 -21.47 -14.83 -26.90
N VAL A 34 -21.63 -14.59 -25.59
CA VAL A 34 -20.67 -13.82 -24.78
C VAL A 34 -19.33 -14.54 -24.68
N VAL A 35 -19.35 -15.88 -24.53
CA VAL A 35 -18.12 -16.69 -24.54
C VAL A 35 -17.41 -16.59 -25.89
N SER A 36 -18.14 -16.71 -27.00
CA SER A 36 -17.58 -16.55 -28.34
C SER A 36 -16.98 -15.16 -28.56
N LEU A 37 -17.63 -14.11 -28.07
CA LEU A 37 -17.14 -12.74 -28.14
C LEU A 37 -15.83 -12.56 -27.37
N ALA A 38 -15.77 -13.12 -26.16
CA ALA A 38 -14.57 -13.11 -25.33
C ALA A 38 -13.40 -13.90 -25.95
N GLU A 39 -13.64 -15.10 -26.46
CA GLU A 39 -12.59 -15.94 -27.07
C GLU A 39 -11.99 -15.33 -28.35
N ARG A 40 -12.77 -14.50 -29.05
CA ARG A 40 -12.31 -13.73 -30.22
C ARG A 40 -11.58 -12.43 -29.84
N GLY A 41 -11.48 -12.11 -28.55
CA GLY A 41 -10.76 -10.94 -28.06
C GLY A 41 -11.57 -9.65 -28.06
N HIS A 42 -12.91 -9.71 -28.05
CA HIS A 42 -13.74 -8.50 -28.01
C HIS A 42 -14.09 -8.08 -26.58
N PHE A 43 -13.12 -8.12 -25.66
CA PHE A 43 -13.35 -7.80 -24.24
C PHE A 43 -13.79 -6.37 -24.00
N GLY A 44 -13.39 -5.41 -24.86
CA GLY A 44 -13.85 -4.02 -24.79
C GLY A 44 -15.37 -3.80 -24.88
N THR A 45 -16.12 -4.80 -25.35
CA THR A 45 -17.60 -4.77 -25.39
C THR A 45 -18.26 -5.39 -24.16
N LEU A 46 -17.48 -6.04 -23.30
CA LEU A 46 -17.95 -6.78 -22.14
C LEU A 46 -17.72 -6.00 -20.86
N ALA A 47 -18.65 -6.09 -19.92
CA ALA A 47 -18.42 -5.56 -18.58
C ALA A 47 -17.26 -6.31 -17.90
N LEU A 48 -16.39 -5.60 -17.19
CA LEU A 48 -15.22 -6.20 -16.50
C LEU A 48 -15.61 -7.35 -15.55
N ARG A 49 -16.80 -7.27 -14.93
CA ARG A 49 -17.36 -8.35 -14.11
C ARG A 49 -17.54 -9.67 -14.88
N THR A 50 -17.98 -9.58 -16.13
CA THR A 50 -18.21 -10.71 -17.03
C THR A 50 -16.89 -11.33 -17.45
N VAL A 51 -15.91 -10.49 -17.79
CA VAL A 51 -14.55 -10.95 -18.10
C VAL A 51 -13.96 -11.73 -16.92
N ARG A 52 -14.05 -11.18 -15.71
CA ARG A 52 -13.58 -11.85 -14.50
C ARG A 52 -14.32 -13.16 -14.23
N GLY A 53 -15.64 -13.19 -14.42
CA GLY A 53 -16.47 -14.40 -14.24
C GLY A 53 -16.07 -15.52 -15.20
N LEU A 54 -15.81 -15.21 -16.48
CA LEU A 54 -15.36 -16.18 -17.48
C LEU A 54 -14.02 -16.82 -17.10
N PHE A 55 -13.03 -16.02 -16.69
CA PHE A 55 -11.74 -16.55 -16.25
C PHE A 55 -11.87 -17.33 -14.93
N ALA A 56 -12.68 -16.85 -13.98
CA ALA A 56 -12.91 -17.56 -12.72
C ALA A 56 -13.55 -18.94 -12.95
N ALA A 57 -14.49 -19.06 -13.90
CA ALA A 57 -15.14 -20.33 -14.23
C ALA A 57 -14.15 -21.40 -14.75
N VAL A 58 -13.02 -21.00 -15.34
CA VAL A 58 -11.95 -21.92 -15.77
C VAL A 58 -10.79 -22.01 -14.76
N ASP A 59 -10.99 -21.52 -13.53
CA ASP A 59 -10.00 -21.46 -12.46
C ASP A 59 -8.76 -20.61 -12.80
N ALA A 60 -9.01 -19.52 -13.52
CA ALA A 60 -8.01 -18.52 -13.85
C ALA A 60 -8.41 -17.14 -13.32
N ARG A 61 -7.42 -16.26 -13.18
CA ARG A 61 -7.65 -14.87 -12.76
C ARG A 61 -7.34 -13.93 -13.91
N TYR A 62 -8.29 -13.07 -14.25
CA TYR A 62 -8.05 -11.94 -15.13
C TYR A 62 -7.64 -10.71 -14.32
N SER A 63 -6.40 -10.25 -14.49
CA SER A 63 -5.90 -8.99 -13.95
C SER A 63 -5.69 -7.98 -15.07
N GLY A 64 -6.36 -6.83 -14.97
CA GLY A 64 -6.07 -5.68 -15.83
C GLY A 64 -4.77 -5.03 -15.38
N VAL A 65 -3.97 -4.55 -16.33
CA VAL A 65 -2.81 -3.70 -16.06
C VAL A 65 -3.14 -2.30 -16.57
N VAL A 66 -3.10 -1.31 -15.70
CA VAL A 66 -3.20 0.09 -16.11
C VAL A 66 -1.80 0.56 -16.48
N THR A 67 -1.59 0.94 -17.75
CA THR A 67 -0.33 1.51 -18.20
C THR A 67 -0.52 2.98 -18.54
N TRP A 68 0.44 3.82 -18.13
CA TRP A 68 0.49 5.23 -18.53
C TRP A 68 1.94 5.61 -18.82
N ARG A 69 2.17 6.13 -20.04
CA ARG A 69 3.46 6.70 -20.51
C ARG A 69 4.69 5.93 -19.98
N GLY A 70 4.81 4.65 -20.35
CA GLY A 70 5.99 3.83 -20.05
C GLY A 70 6.37 3.77 -18.56
N GLY A 71 5.42 3.46 -17.67
CA GLY A 71 5.66 3.37 -16.22
C GLY A 71 5.58 4.71 -15.47
N ALA A 72 5.08 5.78 -16.12
CA ALA A 72 4.82 7.04 -15.43
C ALA A 72 3.74 6.91 -14.35
N LEU A 73 2.83 5.93 -14.47
CA LEU A 73 1.84 5.65 -13.42
C LEU A 73 2.54 5.13 -12.16
N ASP A 74 3.42 4.15 -12.31
CA ASP A 74 4.17 3.58 -11.19
C ASP A 74 5.01 4.68 -10.52
N ARG A 75 5.74 5.48 -11.30
CA ARG A 75 6.47 6.65 -10.79
C ARG A 75 5.57 7.68 -10.08
N LEU A 76 4.35 7.90 -10.56
CA LEU A 76 3.40 8.81 -9.91
C LEU A 76 2.90 8.24 -8.57
N LEU A 77 2.60 6.94 -8.54
CA LEU A 77 2.21 6.24 -7.31
C LEU A 77 3.37 6.22 -6.30
N ASP A 78 4.60 6.02 -6.78
CA ASP A 78 5.83 6.05 -5.98
C ASP A 78 6.12 7.46 -5.48
N ALA A 79 5.98 8.50 -6.31
CA ALA A 79 6.21 9.90 -5.91
C ALA A 79 5.31 10.34 -4.75
N ARG A 80 4.09 9.80 -4.67
CA ARG A 80 3.20 10.05 -3.54
C ARG A 80 3.70 9.41 -2.25
N HIS A 81 4.17 8.16 -2.32
CA HIS A 81 4.77 7.50 -1.17
C HIS A 81 6.06 8.21 -0.74
N ALA A 82 6.94 8.51 -1.69
CA ALA A 82 8.20 9.22 -1.46
C ALA A 82 7.98 10.59 -0.82
N GLY A 83 7.02 11.39 -1.32
CA GLY A 83 6.75 12.71 -0.72
C GLY A 83 6.12 12.64 0.67
N LEU A 84 5.39 11.57 1.00
CA LEU A 84 4.93 11.33 2.38
C LEU A 84 6.10 10.91 3.29
N ALA A 85 6.97 10.02 2.82
CA ALA A 85 8.16 9.61 3.55
C ALA A 85 9.08 10.80 3.82
N GLU A 86 9.32 11.66 2.82
CA GLU A 86 10.09 12.89 2.93
C GLU A 86 9.53 13.82 4.00
N ALA A 87 8.21 14.07 3.99
CA ALA A 87 7.57 14.92 4.99
C ALA A 87 7.69 14.37 6.42
N VAL A 88 7.65 13.04 6.58
CA VAL A 88 7.88 12.38 7.87
C VAL A 88 9.33 12.51 8.30
N VAL A 89 10.27 12.23 7.42
CA VAL A 89 11.72 12.31 7.70
C VAL A 89 12.10 13.72 8.10
N ALA A 90 11.63 14.73 7.36
CA ALA A 90 11.87 16.14 7.68
C ALA A 90 11.35 16.52 9.07
N GLU A 91 10.13 16.07 9.42
CA GLU A 91 9.56 16.33 10.75
C GLU A 91 10.33 15.61 11.86
N LEU A 92 10.74 14.36 11.64
CA LEU A 92 11.56 13.60 12.59
C LEU A 92 12.90 14.29 12.86
N ILE A 93 13.60 14.72 11.81
CA ILE A 93 14.86 15.48 11.93
C ILE A 93 14.64 16.76 12.74
N ARG A 94 13.58 17.51 12.43
CA ARG A 94 13.22 18.74 13.15
C ARG A 94 12.97 18.51 14.65
N LEU A 95 12.48 17.32 15.01
CA LEU A 95 12.24 16.91 16.39
C LEU A 95 13.45 16.24 17.05
N GLY A 96 14.62 16.24 16.40
CA GLY A 96 15.86 15.69 16.95
C GLY A 96 16.01 14.17 16.82
N TRP A 97 15.16 13.52 16.02
CA TRP A 97 15.32 12.11 15.68
C TRP A 97 16.38 11.93 14.58
N LYS A 98 17.01 10.75 14.56
CA LYS A 98 17.92 10.31 13.51
C LYS A 98 17.26 9.21 12.67
N PRO A 99 16.65 9.54 11.53
CA PRO A 99 16.01 8.56 10.66
C PRO A 99 17.00 7.90 9.68
N LEU A 100 16.68 6.66 9.32
CA LEU A 100 17.17 5.93 8.16
C LEU A 100 15.96 5.51 7.34
N VAL A 101 16.07 5.60 6.01
CA VAL A 101 14.99 5.24 5.09
C VAL A 101 15.29 3.91 4.42
N GLU A 102 14.24 3.19 4.03
CA GLU A 102 14.34 1.93 3.26
C GLU A 102 15.30 0.89 3.90
N VAL A 103 15.21 0.73 5.22
CA VAL A 103 16.10 -0.18 5.96
C VAL A 103 15.70 -1.62 5.67
N SER A 104 16.50 -2.28 4.84
CA SER A 104 16.28 -3.67 4.45
C SER A 104 16.57 -4.64 5.60
N PHE A 105 15.85 -5.76 5.62
CA PHE A 105 16.09 -6.86 6.54
C PHE A 105 15.84 -8.21 5.87
N ASN A 106 16.56 -9.21 6.36
CA ASN A 106 16.33 -10.62 6.07
C ASN A 106 16.54 -11.41 7.37
N HIS A 107 15.48 -11.98 7.93
CA HIS A 107 15.53 -12.64 9.22
C HIS A 107 14.60 -13.86 9.24
N TYR A 108 15.16 -15.06 9.42
CA TYR A 108 14.43 -16.34 9.45
C TYR A 108 13.38 -16.52 8.34
N GLY A 109 13.69 -16.08 7.11
CA GLY A 109 12.79 -16.19 5.95
C GLY A 109 11.85 -15.01 5.75
N ASP A 110 11.70 -14.12 6.74
CA ASP A 110 11.05 -12.82 6.57
C ASP A 110 12.01 -11.86 5.88
N ARG A 111 11.65 -11.40 4.68
CA ARG A 111 12.40 -10.39 3.92
C ARG A 111 11.55 -9.15 3.67
N GLY A 112 12.16 -7.98 3.74
CA GLY A 112 11.47 -6.73 3.47
C GLY A 112 12.34 -5.52 3.74
N ALA A 113 11.70 -4.36 3.79
CA ALA A 113 12.31 -3.10 4.19
C ALA A 113 11.37 -2.33 5.12
N ILE A 114 11.94 -1.60 6.07
CA ILE A 114 11.25 -0.62 6.91
C ILE A 114 11.33 0.74 6.20
N ASP A 115 10.20 1.40 5.99
CA ASP A 115 10.14 2.64 5.20
C ASP A 115 10.95 3.75 5.89
N VAL A 116 10.75 3.93 7.20
CA VAL A 116 11.62 4.76 8.05
C VAL A 116 11.87 4.07 9.40
N LEU A 117 13.14 3.95 9.77
CA LEU A 117 13.60 3.53 11.09
C LEU A 117 14.32 4.72 11.74
N ALA A 118 13.90 5.14 12.93
CA ALA A 118 14.50 6.30 13.58
C ALA A 118 14.83 6.05 15.05
N VAL A 119 15.83 6.78 15.54
CA VAL A 119 16.18 6.81 16.96
C VAL A 119 16.14 8.23 17.53
N GLN A 120 15.74 8.34 18.80
CA GLN A 120 15.90 9.55 19.60
C GLN A 120 16.97 9.24 20.66
N PRO A 121 18.23 9.69 20.47
CA PRO A 121 19.32 9.31 21.36
C PRO A 121 19.14 9.73 22.82
N PRO A 122 18.69 10.97 23.14
CA PRO A 122 18.48 11.39 24.53
C PRO A 122 17.58 10.48 25.38
N SER A 123 16.48 9.98 24.81
CA SER A 123 15.49 9.13 25.48
C SER A 123 15.69 7.64 25.19
N ARG A 124 16.66 7.30 24.33
CA ARG A 124 16.94 5.95 23.82
C ARG A 124 15.71 5.27 23.24
N CYS A 125 14.82 6.04 22.61
CA CYS A 125 13.63 5.50 21.96
C CYS A 125 13.91 5.18 20.50
N GLY A 126 13.35 4.06 20.02
CA GLY A 126 13.26 3.71 18.61
C GLY A 126 11.89 3.98 18.03
N LEU A 127 11.79 4.16 16.72
CA LEU A 127 10.55 4.34 16.00
C LEU A 127 10.59 3.62 14.65
N VAL A 128 9.57 2.81 14.38
CA VAL A 128 9.27 2.23 13.07
C VAL A 128 8.13 3.01 12.45
N VAL A 129 8.32 3.50 11.23
CA VAL A 129 7.27 4.14 10.44
C VAL A 129 6.98 3.32 9.18
N GLU A 130 5.70 3.01 8.97
CA GLU A 130 5.16 2.52 7.70
C GLU A 130 4.42 3.67 7.02
N VAL A 131 4.78 3.96 5.77
CA VAL A 131 4.13 4.98 4.95
C VAL A 131 3.23 4.31 3.92
N LYS A 132 1.94 4.61 3.97
CA LYS A 132 0.96 4.13 2.98
C LYS A 132 0.38 5.32 2.24
N SER A 133 0.50 5.34 0.91
CA SER A 133 -0.26 6.29 0.08
C SER A 133 -1.75 5.94 0.09
N GLU A 134 -2.09 4.66 0.17
CA GLU A 134 -3.47 4.16 0.29
C GLU A 134 -3.56 2.94 1.19
N LEU A 135 -4.69 2.84 1.91
CA LEU A 135 -4.97 1.72 2.79
C LEU A 135 -5.85 0.69 2.08
N THR A 136 -5.24 -0.30 1.44
CA THR A 136 -5.94 -1.31 0.61
C THR A 136 -6.26 -2.61 1.36
N ALA A 137 -5.36 -3.08 2.24
CA ALA A 137 -5.56 -4.27 3.06
C ALA A 137 -5.02 -4.04 4.48
N ILE A 138 -5.90 -4.06 5.47
CA ILE A 138 -5.57 -3.64 6.85
C ILE A 138 -4.91 -4.76 7.64
N GLU A 139 -5.43 -5.98 7.53
CA GLU A 139 -4.85 -7.16 8.18
C GLU A 139 -3.40 -7.35 7.73
N GLU A 140 -3.15 -7.25 6.43
CA GLU A 140 -1.80 -7.34 5.88
C GLU A 140 -0.91 -6.17 6.31
N THR A 141 -1.45 -4.95 6.43
CA THR A 141 -0.71 -3.79 6.94
C THR A 141 -0.29 -4.00 8.40
N ASN A 142 -1.22 -4.45 9.25
CA ASN A 142 -0.93 -4.73 10.66
C ASN A 142 0.09 -5.87 10.81
N ARG A 143 -0.08 -6.96 10.06
CA ARG A 143 0.84 -8.10 10.07
C ARG A 143 2.26 -7.70 9.68
N ARG A 144 2.41 -6.90 8.61
CA ARG A 144 3.74 -6.41 8.17
C ARG A 144 4.36 -5.46 9.18
N LEU A 145 3.58 -4.55 9.75
CA LEU A 145 4.08 -3.62 10.76
C LEU A 145 4.55 -4.36 12.02
N ASP A 146 3.85 -5.41 12.42
CA ASP A 146 4.23 -6.26 13.55
C ASP A 146 5.59 -6.95 13.34
N VAL A 147 5.80 -7.54 12.15
CA VAL A 147 7.10 -8.10 11.75
C VAL A 147 8.21 -7.05 11.86
N LYS A 148 8.00 -5.85 11.30
CA LYS A 148 8.99 -4.77 11.32
C LYS A 148 9.36 -4.34 12.75
N VAL A 149 8.37 -4.20 13.63
CA VAL A 149 8.59 -3.77 15.03
C VAL A 149 9.39 -4.81 15.81
N ARG A 150 9.13 -6.10 15.60
CA ARG A 150 9.88 -7.18 16.24
C ARG A 150 11.36 -7.20 15.84
N LEU A 151 11.68 -6.84 14.60
CA LEU A 151 13.06 -6.79 14.09
C LEU A 151 13.78 -5.48 14.43
N ALA A 152 13.03 -4.42 14.70
CA ALA A 152 13.57 -3.09 14.89
C ALA A 152 14.62 -2.97 16.02
N PRO A 153 14.51 -3.59 17.21
CA PRO A 153 15.54 -3.49 18.23
C PRO A 153 16.93 -3.94 17.74
N ALA A 154 16.99 -5.08 17.04
CA ALA A 154 18.24 -5.61 16.49
C ALA A 154 18.79 -4.72 15.37
N LEU A 155 17.92 -4.26 14.46
CA LEU A 155 18.31 -3.33 13.39
C LEU A 155 18.77 -1.98 13.95
N ILE A 156 18.15 -1.49 15.02
CA ILE A 156 18.56 -0.23 15.66
C ILE A 156 19.94 -0.39 16.29
N GLU A 157 20.19 -1.50 16.97
CA GLU A 157 21.51 -1.79 17.54
C GLU A 157 22.59 -1.89 16.45
N GLU A 158 22.31 -2.61 15.37
CA GLU A 158 23.21 -2.75 14.22
C GLU A 158 23.52 -1.40 13.55
N ARG A 159 22.48 -0.57 13.31
CA ARG A 159 22.60 0.64 12.48
C ARG A 159 22.98 1.90 13.25
N PHE A 160 22.68 1.96 14.55
CA PHE A 160 22.89 3.14 15.37
C PHE A 160 23.80 2.88 16.59
N ALA A 161 24.30 1.66 16.77
CA ALA A 161 25.10 1.26 17.93
C ALA A 161 24.43 1.62 19.27
N MET A 162 23.09 1.54 19.30
CA MET A 162 22.27 1.92 20.44
C MET A 162 21.22 0.85 20.71
N ARG A 163 21.08 0.41 21.96
CA ARG A 163 19.98 -0.46 22.36
C ARG A 163 18.78 0.41 22.77
N PRO A 164 17.65 0.35 22.04
CA PRO A 164 16.48 1.14 22.39
C PRO A 164 15.82 0.59 23.66
N THR A 165 15.32 1.47 24.52
CA THR A 165 14.52 1.10 25.70
C THR A 165 13.09 0.75 25.33
N VAL A 166 12.59 1.37 24.26
CA VAL A 166 11.27 1.13 23.69
C VAL A 166 11.29 1.40 22.19
N VAL A 167 10.47 0.69 21.43
CA VAL A 167 10.26 0.94 20.00
C VAL A 167 8.79 1.28 19.75
N GLY A 168 8.52 2.49 19.31
CA GLY A 168 7.21 2.91 18.84
C GLY A 168 6.94 2.44 17.40
N ARG A 169 5.66 2.32 17.05
CA ARG A 169 5.20 2.03 15.69
C ARG A 169 4.19 3.08 15.22
N LEU A 170 4.39 3.56 14.01
CA LEU A 170 3.58 4.62 13.42
C LEU A 170 3.16 4.25 12.00
N LEU A 171 1.86 4.21 11.75
CA LEU A 171 1.32 4.18 10.39
C LEU A 171 1.07 5.61 9.91
N VAL A 172 1.67 5.99 8.79
CA VAL A 172 1.47 7.28 8.15
C VAL A 172 0.60 7.12 6.93
N LEU A 173 -0.45 7.94 6.86
CA LEU A 173 -1.35 8.05 5.72
C LEU A 173 -1.39 9.51 5.24
N PRO A 174 -1.70 9.77 3.95
CA PRO A 174 -1.97 11.11 3.50
C PRO A 174 -3.24 11.64 4.16
N ARG A 175 -3.21 12.92 4.54
CA ARG A 175 -4.38 13.64 5.04
C ARG A 175 -5.36 13.88 3.90
N SER A 176 -6.29 12.93 3.74
CA SER A 176 -7.38 12.99 2.77
C SER A 176 -8.67 12.51 3.41
N THR A 177 -9.82 12.98 2.90
CA THR A 177 -11.14 12.52 3.36
C THR A 177 -11.30 11.00 3.20
N THR A 178 -10.74 10.42 2.13
CA THR A 178 -10.74 8.97 1.89
C THR A 178 -9.93 8.21 2.93
N SER A 179 -8.72 8.68 3.27
CA SER A 179 -7.88 8.03 4.30
C SER A 179 -8.55 8.06 5.67
N VAL A 180 -9.08 9.23 6.05
CA VAL A 180 -9.78 9.41 7.33
C VAL A 180 -11.02 8.51 7.37
N ARG A 181 -11.86 8.53 6.33
CA ARG A 181 -13.05 7.67 6.24
C ARG A 181 -12.72 6.19 6.33
N ARG A 182 -11.65 5.72 5.66
CA ARG A 182 -11.24 4.30 5.71
C ARG A 182 -10.80 3.88 7.12
N VAL A 183 -10.06 4.74 7.83
CA VAL A 183 -9.67 4.46 9.22
C VAL A 183 -10.89 4.48 10.14
N SER A 184 -11.77 5.48 10.01
CA SER A 184 -12.99 5.58 10.83
C SER A 184 -13.97 4.43 10.60
N GLY A 185 -14.12 3.96 9.35
CA GLY A 185 -14.99 2.82 9.03
C GLY A 185 -14.54 1.49 9.66
N LEU A 186 -13.30 1.41 10.13
CA LEU A 186 -12.71 0.24 10.79
C LEU A 186 -12.11 0.63 12.15
N GLY A 187 -12.80 1.53 12.84
CA GLY A 187 -12.34 2.14 14.10
C GLY A 187 -11.97 1.10 15.17
N ALA A 188 -12.73 0.01 15.32
CA ALA A 188 -12.43 -1.03 16.33
C ALA A 188 -11.05 -1.69 16.10
N THR A 189 -10.77 -2.11 14.87
CA THR A 189 -9.49 -2.73 14.49
C THR A 189 -8.31 -1.78 14.73
N PHE A 190 -8.44 -0.52 14.32
CA PHE A 190 -7.37 0.46 14.50
C PHE A 190 -7.23 0.94 15.93
N SER A 191 -8.31 1.01 16.71
CA SER A 191 -8.22 1.32 18.13
C SER A 191 -7.52 0.20 18.91
N ALA A 192 -7.70 -1.06 18.51
CA ALA A 192 -6.97 -2.18 19.11
C ALA A 192 -5.49 -2.21 18.69
N ALA A 193 -5.19 -2.05 17.39
CA ALA A 193 -3.83 -2.22 16.88
C ALA A 193 -2.95 -0.96 16.99
N LEU A 194 -3.52 0.22 16.77
CA LEU A 194 -2.82 1.50 16.69
C LEU A 194 -3.65 2.58 17.41
N PRO A 195 -3.86 2.50 18.74
CA PRO A 195 -4.79 3.38 19.46
C PRO A 195 -4.45 4.87 19.35
N ALA A 196 -3.16 5.22 19.30
CA ALA A 196 -2.74 6.61 19.38
C ALA A 196 -3.14 7.41 18.12
N ARG A 197 -3.63 8.63 18.34
CA ARG A 197 -4.08 9.56 17.30
C ARG A 197 -3.17 10.78 17.21
N THR A 198 -3.48 11.69 16.29
CA THR A 198 -2.62 12.82 15.88
C THR A 198 -2.00 13.60 17.04
N VAL A 199 -2.76 13.93 18.09
CA VAL A 199 -2.25 14.69 19.24
C VAL A 199 -1.27 13.87 20.08
N GLU A 200 -1.63 12.61 20.38
CA GLU A 200 -0.81 11.70 21.17
C GLU A 200 0.48 11.34 20.44
N VAL A 201 0.39 11.06 19.14
CA VAL A 201 1.55 10.83 18.27
C VAL A 201 2.47 12.04 18.29
N ARG A 202 1.94 13.25 18.07
CA ARG A 202 2.76 14.48 18.07
C ARG A 202 3.47 14.69 19.41
N ARG A 203 2.74 14.52 20.53
CA ARG A 203 3.31 14.65 21.87
C ARG A 203 4.42 13.63 22.11
N TRP A 204 4.20 12.38 21.72
CA TRP A 204 5.19 11.32 21.87
C TRP A 204 6.42 11.56 20.98
N LEU A 205 6.25 12.02 19.73
CA LEU A 205 7.40 12.34 18.87
C LEU A 205 8.25 13.50 19.44
N GLN A 206 7.65 14.45 20.15
CA GLN A 206 8.36 15.55 20.79
C GLN A 206 9.11 15.10 22.05
N ASN A 207 8.44 14.30 22.89
CA ASN A 207 8.95 13.83 24.17
C ASN A 207 8.64 12.33 24.33
N PRO A 208 9.42 11.45 23.66
CA PRO A 208 9.11 10.03 23.62
C PRO A 208 9.37 9.35 24.96
N THR A 209 8.29 8.82 25.53
CA THR A 209 8.29 8.05 26.78
C THR A 209 7.30 6.90 26.64
N GLY A 210 7.70 5.69 27.03
CA GLY A 210 6.86 4.50 26.88
C GLY A 210 6.58 4.11 25.41
N GLY A 211 5.73 3.11 25.22
CA GLY A 211 5.40 2.59 23.88
C GLY A 211 4.46 3.53 23.10
N LEU A 212 4.61 3.55 21.78
CA LEU A 212 3.67 4.19 20.86
C LEU A 212 3.15 3.16 19.85
N ALA A 213 1.85 3.14 19.63
CA ALA A 213 1.22 2.47 18.50
C ALA A 213 0.16 3.42 17.94
N GLY A 214 0.45 4.09 16.83
CA GLY A 214 -0.38 5.22 16.38
C GLY A 214 -0.54 5.36 14.88
N ILE A 215 -1.45 6.26 14.52
CA ILE A 215 -1.73 6.68 13.15
C ILE A 215 -1.54 8.19 13.03
N ALA A 216 -0.80 8.62 12.02
CA ALA A 216 -0.66 10.03 11.66
C ALA A 216 -1.17 10.30 10.23
N PHE A 217 -1.80 11.46 10.06
CA PHE A 217 -2.22 11.96 8.76
C PHE A 217 -1.35 13.15 8.34
N VAL A 218 -0.52 12.95 7.32
CA VAL A 218 0.44 13.97 6.88
C VAL A 218 -0.16 14.74 5.69
N PRO A 219 -0.13 16.09 5.69
CA PRO A 219 -0.47 16.86 4.50
C PRO A 219 0.33 16.39 3.29
N PHE A 220 -0.35 16.09 2.19
CA PHE A 220 0.28 15.86 0.91
C PHE A 220 -0.21 16.92 -0.07
N THR A 221 0.60 17.95 -0.28
CA THR A 221 0.40 18.85 -1.41
C THR A 221 1.00 18.17 -2.62
N ASN A 222 0.18 17.69 -3.56
CA ASN A 222 0.66 17.43 -4.90
C ASN A 222 1.46 18.67 -5.33
N GLY A 223 2.70 18.52 -5.81
CA GLY A 223 3.57 19.62 -6.25
C GLY A 223 3.07 20.37 -7.50
N ARG A 224 1.77 20.65 -7.58
CA ARG A 224 1.11 21.48 -8.58
C ARG A 224 0.19 22.46 -7.87
N GLY A 225 0.81 23.52 -7.38
CA GLY A 225 0.17 24.68 -6.77
C GLY A 225 0.98 25.96 -6.94
N SER A 226 1.96 26.02 -7.84
CA SER A 226 2.63 27.25 -8.26
C SER A 226 2.17 27.59 -9.68
N GLY A 227 0.96 28.10 -9.79
CA GLY A 227 0.33 28.46 -11.06
C GLY A 227 -0.78 29.48 -10.87
N ARG A 228 -0.60 30.45 -9.96
CA ARG A 228 -1.44 31.64 -9.87
C ARG A 228 -0.62 32.85 -9.40
N ALA A 229 0.20 33.35 -10.32
CA ALA A 229 0.70 34.71 -10.45
C ALA A 229 1.28 34.70 -11.88
N ASP A 230 0.62 35.26 -12.89
CA ASP A 230 0.60 36.69 -13.11
C ASP A 230 -0.50 37.00 -14.14
N ARG A 231 -1.44 37.87 -13.77
CA ARG A 231 -2.26 38.64 -14.72
C ARG A 231 -2.31 40.06 -14.19
N THR A 232 -1.22 40.76 -14.45
CA THR A 232 -1.18 42.22 -14.48
C THR A 232 -0.72 42.66 -15.86
N ARG A 233 -1.69 43.00 -16.73
CA ARG A 233 -1.74 44.16 -17.63
C ARG A 233 -2.97 44.05 -18.54
#